data_AF-A0A7V4ZFQ7-F1
#
_entry.id   AF-A0A7V4ZFQ7-F1
#
_cell.length_a   1.000
_cell.length_b   1.000
_cell.length_c   1.000
_cell.angle_alpha   90.00
_cell.angle_beta   90.00
_cell.angle_gamma   90.00
#
_symmetry.space_group_name_H-M   'P 1'
#
loop_
_entity.id
_entity.type
_entity.pdbx_description
1 polymer ?
#
loop_
_entity_poly.entity_id
_entity_poly.type
_entity_poly.pdbx_seq_one_letter_code
_entity_poly.pdbx_strand_id
1 'polypeptide(L)'
;MRLALDDYLDADVAYFAGLIIGRGTISEVSGVRQITIRFTYQSLRAKGISVAFSPDEAIRLGLDSVRERLQELLDTDIQKISKRGGVDLVIRFMRNNMIWRNILLLTDGAMTYPFFKVPRVFFDPELPLDWKREFVRGFADVAGNIRHANRYVDGRHRVRLDVLNYRTNWEVPVQLCTLLQEHLDVPVQLITWGHPNLGRGFREHQLNVFAQPFLKIGFSLEYKQRILEEFADWDAKNCANASYSPCPGERRVGQKSPNPDESNDAKLDPRLLGKHIDSYWQICRELGCTRRPQPGVQLELGPID
;
A
#
# COMPACT_ATOMS: atom_id res chain seq x y z
N MET A 1 10.29 20.38 21.61
CA MET A 1 10.09 19.09 22.30
C MET A 1 9.53 18.12 21.27
N ARG A 2 10.37 17.28 20.65
CA ARG A 2 9.87 16.15 19.85
C ARG A 2 9.27 15.18 20.85
N LEU A 3 7.94 15.05 20.88
CA LEU A 3 7.31 13.88 21.49
C LEU A 3 7.84 12.69 20.70
N ALA A 4 8.72 11.89 21.29
CA ALA A 4 9.15 10.64 20.69
C ALA A 4 7.92 9.73 20.67
N LEU A 5 7.28 9.61 19.51
CA LEU A 5 6.19 8.64 19.29
C LEU A 5 6.68 7.20 19.46
N ASP A 6 8.00 7.00 19.50
CA ASP A 6 8.68 5.71 19.51
C ASP A 6 8.44 4.93 20.80
N ASP A 7 8.16 5.59 21.93
CA ASP A 7 7.94 4.93 23.23
C ASP A 7 6.71 3.99 23.25
N TYR A 8 5.82 4.10 22.27
CA TYR A 8 4.59 3.29 22.16
C TYR A 8 4.46 2.56 20.82
N LEU A 9 5.53 2.50 20.04
CA LEU A 9 5.56 1.79 18.77
C LEU A 9 6.36 0.51 18.95
N ASP A 10 5.83 -0.58 18.43
CA ASP A 10 6.54 -1.85 18.27
C ASP A 10 6.13 -2.48 16.93
N ALA A 11 6.58 -3.71 16.69
CA ALA A 11 6.26 -4.47 15.48
C ALA A 11 4.72 -4.66 15.28
N ASP A 12 3.97 -4.91 16.34
CA ASP A 12 2.54 -5.22 16.27
C ASP A 12 1.70 -3.95 16.12
N VAL A 13 2.05 -2.88 16.84
CA VAL A 13 1.47 -1.55 16.65
C VAL A 13 1.74 -1.06 15.22
N ALA A 14 2.94 -1.28 14.69
CA ALA A 14 3.27 -0.91 13.32
C ALA A 14 2.43 -1.68 12.30
N TYR A 15 2.33 -3.01 12.45
CA TYR A 15 1.47 -3.85 11.62
C TYR A 15 0.02 -3.39 11.65
N PHE A 16 -0.51 -3.13 12.85
CA PHE A 16 -1.87 -2.65 13.04
C PHE A 16 -2.11 -1.27 12.41
N ALA A 17 -1.15 -0.35 12.55
CA ALA A 17 -1.19 0.93 11.86
C ALA A 17 -1.26 0.73 10.34
N GLY A 18 -0.47 -0.18 9.77
CA GLY A 18 -0.54 -0.53 8.35
C GLY A 18 -1.94 -0.95 7.89
N LEU A 19 -2.60 -1.80 8.67
CA LEU A 19 -3.98 -2.25 8.41
C LEU A 19 -4.98 -1.07 8.42
N ILE A 20 -4.87 -0.20 9.43
CA ILE A 20 -5.72 1.00 9.56
C ILE A 20 -5.50 1.95 8.39
N ILE A 21 -4.25 2.30 8.08
CA ILE A 21 -3.93 3.24 6.99
C ILE A 21 -4.40 2.69 5.64
N GLY A 22 -4.34 1.36 5.42
CA GLY A 22 -4.77 0.74 4.17
C GLY A 22 -6.29 0.73 3.96
N ARG A 23 -7.06 0.28 4.97
CA ARG A 23 -8.52 0.01 4.85
C ARG A 23 -9.31 0.23 6.15
N GLY A 24 -8.81 1.04 7.06
CA GLY A 24 -9.41 1.33 8.35
C GLY A 24 -10.49 2.41 8.32
N THR A 25 -11.46 2.26 9.22
CA THR A 25 -12.43 3.28 9.64
C THR A 25 -12.50 3.31 11.15
N ILE A 26 -12.31 4.48 11.73
CA ILE A 26 -12.44 4.79 13.15
C ILE A 26 -13.77 5.51 13.33
N SER A 27 -14.53 5.15 14.37
CA SER A 27 -15.78 5.81 14.71
C SER A 27 -15.96 5.88 16.22
N GLU A 28 -16.53 6.99 16.69
CA GLU A 28 -16.98 7.16 18.06
C GLU A 28 -18.44 7.57 18.04
N VAL A 29 -19.34 6.65 18.40
CA VAL A 29 -20.79 6.88 18.36
C VAL A 29 -21.39 6.47 19.70
N SER A 30 -22.11 7.38 20.35
CA SER A 30 -22.78 7.14 21.64
C SER A 30 -21.83 6.55 22.71
N GLY A 31 -20.59 7.04 22.75
CA GLY A 31 -19.54 6.57 23.68
C GLY A 31 -18.86 5.25 23.31
N VAL A 32 -19.34 4.56 22.26
CA VAL A 32 -18.70 3.35 21.72
C VAL A 32 -17.63 3.76 20.71
N ARG A 33 -16.40 3.33 20.99
CA ARG A 33 -15.24 3.53 20.12
C ARG A 33 -15.00 2.26 19.32
N GLN A 34 -14.97 2.37 18.00
CA GLN A 34 -14.86 1.23 17.11
C GLN A 34 -13.84 1.50 16.02
N ILE A 35 -13.03 0.48 15.71
CA ILE A 35 -12.18 0.43 14.53
C ILE A 35 -12.67 -0.72 13.66
N THR A 36 -12.83 -0.45 12.38
CA THR A 36 -13.22 -1.44 11.38
C THR A 36 -12.12 -1.51 10.33
N ILE A 37 -11.53 -2.68 10.13
CA ILE A 37 -10.53 -2.94 9.08
C ILE A 37 -11.16 -3.85 8.04
N ARG A 38 -11.22 -3.39 6.79
CA ARG A 38 -11.81 -4.16 5.69
C ARG A 38 -10.78 -4.94 4.89
N PHE A 39 -10.97 -6.25 4.81
CA PHE A 39 -10.30 -7.13 3.87
C PHE A 39 -11.26 -7.44 2.72
N THR A 40 -10.95 -6.98 1.51
CA THR A 40 -11.82 -7.22 0.34
C THR A 40 -11.50 -8.58 -0.27
N TYR A 41 -12.47 -9.27 -0.89
CA TYR A 41 -12.17 -10.51 -1.61
C TYR A 41 -11.14 -10.32 -2.72
N GLN A 42 -11.02 -9.12 -3.29
CA GLN A 42 -9.99 -8.84 -4.29
C GLN A 42 -8.60 -8.78 -3.67
N SER A 43 -8.44 -8.14 -2.50
CA SER A 43 -7.16 -8.17 -1.80
C SER A 43 -6.88 -9.55 -1.22
N LEU A 44 -7.91 -10.31 -0.85
CA LEU A 44 -7.79 -11.64 -0.28
C LEU A 44 -7.63 -12.77 -1.31
N ARG A 45 -7.97 -12.55 -2.58
CA ARG A 45 -7.79 -13.56 -3.62
C ARG A 45 -6.38 -13.46 -4.18
N ALA A 46 -5.62 -14.52 -3.97
CA ALA A 46 -4.36 -14.75 -4.66
C ALA A 46 -4.47 -16.10 -5.37
N LYS A 47 -4.00 -16.15 -6.63
CA LYS A 47 -3.93 -17.40 -7.41
C LYS A 47 -2.49 -17.58 -7.89
N GLY A 48 -1.86 -18.64 -7.39
CA GLY A 48 -0.54 -19.08 -7.81
C GLY A 48 -0.53 -19.72 -9.19
N ILE A 49 0.65 -20.17 -9.62
CA ILE A 49 0.80 -20.91 -10.89
C ILE A 49 0.32 -22.35 -10.68
N SER A 50 0.76 -22.98 -9.60
CA SER A 50 0.46 -24.35 -9.20
C SER A 50 -0.37 -24.44 -7.92
N VAL A 51 -0.36 -23.41 -7.09
CA VAL A 51 -1.06 -23.42 -5.80
C VAL A 51 -2.53 -23.01 -5.97
N ALA A 52 -3.42 -23.97 -5.77
CA ALA A 52 -4.87 -23.76 -5.69
C ALA A 52 -5.31 -23.88 -4.22
N PHE A 53 -5.69 -22.76 -3.62
CA PHE A 53 -6.36 -22.75 -2.31
C PHE A 53 -7.87 -22.69 -2.53
N SER A 54 -8.65 -23.34 -1.66
CA SER A 54 -10.05 -22.95 -1.45
C SER A 54 -10.01 -21.51 -0.92
N PRO A 55 -10.42 -20.50 -1.70
CA PRO A 55 -10.19 -19.10 -1.31
C PRO A 55 -10.82 -18.81 0.05
N ASP A 56 -12.00 -19.38 0.32
CA ASP A 56 -12.76 -19.07 1.52
C ASP A 56 -12.14 -19.66 2.81
N GLU A 57 -11.49 -20.83 2.77
CA GLU A 57 -10.85 -21.41 3.96
C GLU A 57 -9.49 -20.78 4.25
N ALA A 58 -8.68 -20.57 3.21
CA ALA A 58 -7.38 -19.90 3.36
C ALA A 58 -7.53 -18.46 3.86
N ILE A 59 -8.59 -17.77 3.43
CA ILE A 59 -8.95 -16.44 3.93
C ILE A 59 -9.39 -16.51 5.39
N ARG A 60 -10.22 -17.48 5.78
CA ARG A 60 -10.67 -17.62 7.17
C ARG A 60 -9.52 -17.88 8.12
N LEU A 61 -8.66 -18.86 7.80
CA LEU A 61 -7.49 -19.24 8.61
C LEU A 61 -6.48 -18.09 8.70
N GLY A 62 -6.17 -17.43 7.57
CA GLY A 62 -5.26 -16.28 7.58
C GLY A 62 -5.79 -15.08 8.37
N LEU A 63 -7.12 -14.86 8.39
CA LEU A 63 -7.71 -13.81 9.21
C LEU A 63 -7.81 -14.18 10.69
N ASP A 64 -7.81 -15.48 11.05
CA ASP A 64 -7.74 -15.91 12.44
C ASP A 64 -6.40 -15.55 13.07
N SER A 65 -5.28 -15.81 12.38
CA SER A 65 -3.95 -15.45 12.89
C SER A 65 -3.77 -13.93 13.06
N VAL A 66 -4.27 -13.14 12.08
CA VAL A 66 -4.27 -11.67 12.19
C VAL A 66 -5.13 -11.22 13.37
N ARG A 67 -6.31 -11.82 13.56
CA ARG A 67 -7.20 -11.51 14.68
C ARG A 67 -6.52 -11.81 16.01
N GLU A 68 -5.91 -12.98 16.17
CA GLU A 68 -5.24 -13.41 17.40
C GLU A 68 -4.10 -12.46 17.75
N ARG A 69 -3.25 -12.11 16.78
CA ARG A 69 -2.17 -11.11 16.94
C ARG A 69 -2.72 -9.76 17.43
N LEU A 70 -3.82 -9.28 16.85
CA LEU A 70 -4.43 -8.02 17.26
C LEU A 70 -5.16 -8.11 18.62
N GLN A 71 -5.72 -9.27 18.97
CA GLN A 71 -6.36 -9.49 20.28
C GLN A 71 -5.32 -9.40 21.40
N GLU A 72 -4.15 -10.00 21.21
CA GLU A 72 -3.03 -9.92 22.15
C GLU A 72 -2.54 -8.47 22.31
N LEU A 73 -2.36 -7.75 21.20
CA LEU A 73 -1.93 -6.35 21.23
C LEU A 73 -2.93 -5.42 21.93
N LEU A 74 -4.22 -5.59 21.65
CA LEU A 74 -5.24 -4.60 22.00
C LEU A 74 -6.00 -4.92 23.29
N ASP A 75 -5.82 -6.11 23.84
CA ASP A 75 -6.53 -6.65 25.00
C ASP A 75 -8.05 -6.42 24.90
N THR A 76 -8.60 -6.72 23.72
CA THR A 76 -10.04 -6.55 23.45
C THR A 76 -10.55 -7.59 22.47
N ASP A 77 -11.85 -7.86 22.53
CA ASP A 77 -12.50 -8.74 21.57
C ASP A 77 -12.52 -8.11 20.17
N ILE A 78 -12.30 -8.97 19.16
CA ILE A 78 -12.25 -8.60 17.75
C ILE A 78 -13.19 -9.52 16.99
N GLN A 79 -14.25 -8.93 16.46
CA GLN A 79 -15.27 -9.67 15.72
C GLN A 79 -14.91 -9.75 14.24
N LYS A 80 -15.04 -10.93 13.65
CA LYS A 80 -14.99 -11.12 12.20
C LYS A 80 -16.40 -11.05 11.63
N ILE A 81 -16.69 -10.03 10.82
CA ILE A 81 -18.00 -9.85 10.18
C ILE A 81 -17.87 -10.04 8.68
N SER A 82 -18.37 -11.16 8.18
CA SER A 82 -18.48 -11.43 6.73
C SER A 82 -19.51 -10.49 6.09
N LYS A 83 -19.13 -9.82 5.00
CA LYS A 83 -20.03 -8.96 4.22
C LYS A 83 -19.92 -9.28 2.73
N ARG A 84 -20.85 -8.74 1.94
CA ARG A 84 -20.77 -8.85 0.48
C ARG A 84 -19.48 -8.17 0.01
N GLY A 85 -18.55 -8.95 -0.55
CA GLY A 85 -17.29 -8.45 -1.08
C GLY A 85 -16.08 -8.53 -0.15
N GLY A 86 -16.20 -9.08 1.07
CA GLY A 86 -15.05 -9.24 1.96
C GLY A 86 -15.40 -9.57 3.42
N VAL A 87 -14.41 -9.42 4.30
CA VAL A 87 -14.53 -9.61 5.74
C VAL A 87 -14.06 -8.35 6.44
N ASP A 88 -14.82 -7.89 7.43
CA ASP A 88 -14.43 -6.79 8.31
C ASP A 88 -13.94 -7.35 9.66
N LEU A 89 -12.78 -6.89 10.13
CA LEU A 89 -12.39 -7.01 11.53
C LEU A 89 -12.95 -5.80 12.28
N VAL A 90 -13.77 -6.05 13.29
CA VAL A 90 -14.42 -5.01 14.11
C VAL A 90 -13.91 -5.09 15.53
N ILE A 91 -13.20 -4.04 15.92
CA ILE A 91 -12.52 -3.88 17.20
C ILE A 91 -13.29 -2.83 17.99
N ARG A 92 -13.65 -3.13 19.24
CA ARG A 92 -14.39 -2.20 20.09
C ARG A 92 -13.61 -1.87 21.35
N PHE A 93 -13.59 -0.59 21.70
CA PHE A 93 -13.01 -0.09 22.93
C PHE A 93 -14.11 0.49 23.81
N MET A 94 -14.19 0.02 25.04
CA MET A 94 -15.18 0.48 26.02
C MET A 94 -14.74 1.77 26.73
N ARG A 95 -13.47 2.17 26.61
CA ARG A 95 -12.87 3.33 27.30
C ARG A 95 -11.91 4.06 26.37
N ASN A 96 -11.67 5.34 26.66
CA ASN A 96 -10.61 6.13 26.03
C ASN A 96 -9.25 5.80 26.67
N ASN A 97 -8.70 4.64 26.31
CA ASN A 97 -7.41 4.14 26.81
C ASN A 97 -6.22 4.68 25.98
N MET A 98 -4.99 4.35 26.40
CA MET A 98 -3.78 4.79 25.70
C MET A 98 -3.72 4.29 24.25
N ILE A 99 -4.17 3.06 24.00
CA ILE A 99 -4.26 2.47 22.66
C ILE A 99 -5.09 3.37 21.74
N TRP A 100 -6.31 3.75 22.16
CA TRP A 100 -7.17 4.63 21.38
C TRP A 100 -6.53 5.98 21.08
N ARG A 101 -5.90 6.61 22.08
CA ARG A 101 -5.21 7.89 21.92
C ARG A 101 -4.03 7.80 20.96
N ASN A 102 -3.25 6.72 21.06
CA ASN A 102 -2.11 6.48 20.18
C ASN A 102 -2.55 6.26 18.73
N ILE A 103 -3.67 5.56 18.51
CA ILE A 103 -4.24 5.40 17.16
C ILE A 103 -4.63 6.75 16.58
N LEU A 104 -5.35 7.59 17.34
CA LEU A 104 -5.71 8.94 16.89
C LEU A 104 -4.47 9.81 16.63
N LEU A 105 -3.40 9.65 17.40
CA LEU A 105 -2.14 10.33 17.16
C LEU A 105 -1.47 9.85 15.86
N LEU A 106 -1.42 8.53 15.63
CA LEU A 106 -0.88 7.94 14.41
C LEU A 106 -1.66 8.36 13.15
N THR A 107 -2.98 8.54 13.28
CA THR A 107 -3.83 8.99 12.15
C THR A 107 -3.98 10.51 12.06
N ASP A 108 -3.30 11.29 12.92
CA ASP A 108 -3.43 12.76 12.98
C ASP A 108 -4.90 13.21 13.13
N GLY A 109 -5.68 12.46 13.91
CA GLY A 109 -7.10 12.69 14.14
C GLY A 109 -8.02 12.36 12.97
N ALA A 110 -7.49 11.94 11.81
CA ALA A 110 -8.32 11.44 10.73
C ALA A 110 -9.05 10.16 11.18
N MET A 111 -10.21 9.90 10.56
CA MET A 111 -11.11 8.81 10.97
C MET A 111 -11.31 7.74 9.88
N THR A 112 -10.91 7.99 8.64
CA THR A 112 -11.12 7.03 7.54
C THR A 112 -9.94 7.01 6.59
N TYR A 113 -9.66 5.85 6.00
CA TYR A 113 -8.54 5.63 5.09
C TYR A 113 -8.41 6.56 3.87
N PRO A 114 -9.47 7.19 3.33
CA PRO A 114 -9.29 8.24 2.32
C PRO A 114 -8.51 9.45 2.83
N PHE A 115 -8.48 9.70 4.15
CA PHE A 115 -7.80 10.84 4.75
C PHE A 115 -6.52 10.45 5.49
N PHE A 116 -6.25 9.15 5.62
CA PHE A 116 -5.04 8.66 6.26
C PHE A 116 -3.80 8.93 5.40
N LYS A 117 -2.69 9.19 6.08
CA LYS A 117 -1.35 9.33 5.51
C LYS A 117 -0.41 8.34 6.18
N VAL A 118 0.74 8.06 5.58
CA VAL A 118 1.79 7.30 6.28
C VAL A 118 2.25 8.11 7.50
N PRO A 119 2.14 7.57 8.73
CA PRO A 119 2.53 8.29 9.94
C PRO A 119 4.00 8.71 9.89
N ARG A 120 4.31 9.95 10.31
CA ARG A 120 5.65 10.55 10.18
C ARG A 120 6.75 9.73 10.86
N VAL A 121 6.41 9.05 11.95
CA VAL A 121 7.33 8.19 12.71
C VAL A 121 7.98 7.12 11.83
N PHE A 122 7.29 6.60 10.80
CA PHE A 122 7.88 5.58 9.92
C PHE A 122 8.96 6.10 8.99
N PHE A 123 9.11 7.43 8.84
CA PHE A 123 10.20 8.06 8.12
C PHE A 123 11.38 8.43 9.03
N ASP A 124 11.28 8.20 10.34
CA ASP A 124 12.41 8.44 11.25
C ASP A 124 13.53 7.44 10.95
N PRO A 125 14.76 7.89 10.62
CA PRO A 125 15.90 7.00 10.40
C PRO A 125 16.18 6.05 11.57
N GLU A 126 15.95 6.50 12.81
CA GLU A 126 16.27 5.75 14.03
C GLU A 126 15.23 4.67 14.35
N LEU A 127 14.03 4.75 13.75
CA LEU A 127 13.00 3.74 13.96
C LEU A 127 13.45 2.36 13.41
N PRO A 128 13.35 1.26 14.18
CA PRO A 128 13.76 -0.06 13.75
C PRO A 128 13.20 -0.46 12.37
N LEU A 129 14.07 -1.00 11.51
CA LEU A 129 13.72 -1.45 10.16
C LEU A 129 12.57 -2.47 10.16
N ASP A 130 12.56 -3.35 11.15
CA ASP A 130 11.55 -4.40 11.27
C ASP A 130 10.16 -3.80 11.53
N TRP A 131 10.05 -2.71 12.29
CA TRP A 131 8.75 -2.05 12.54
C TRP A 131 8.25 -1.32 11.29
N LYS A 132 9.14 -0.65 10.55
CA LYS A 132 8.82 -0.10 9.23
C LYS A 132 8.32 -1.19 8.27
N ARG A 133 8.96 -2.36 8.30
CA ARG A 133 8.56 -3.52 7.49
C ARG A 133 7.17 -4.03 7.89
N GLU A 134 6.89 -4.17 9.18
CA GLU A 134 5.58 -4.59 9.68
C GLU A 134 4.47 -3.63 9.26
N PHE A 135 4.71 -2.31 9.32
CA PHE A 135 3.76 -1.33 8.80
C PHE A 135 3.39 -1.57 7.34
N VAL A 136 4.40 -1.75 6.48
CA VAL A 136 4.16 -2.04 5.06
C VAL A 136 3.47 -3.39 4.88
N ARG A 137 3.82 -4.41 5.67
CA ARG A 137 3.17 -5.73 5.65
C ARG A 137 1.68 -5.64 5.99
N GLY A 138 1.33 -4.90 7.06
CA GLY A 138 -0.06 -4.64 7.42
C GLY A 138 -0.82 -3.94 6.31
N PHE A 139 -0.23 -2.90 5.72
CA PHE A 139 -0.83 -2.24 4.55
C PHE A 139 -1.05 -3.22 3.38
N ALA A 140 -0.06 -4.06 3.08
CA ALA A 140 -0.10 -5.02 1.99
C ALA A 140 -1.11 -6.16 2.22
N ASP A 141 -1.38 -6.56 3.46
CA ASP A 141 -2.38 -7.60 3.72
C ASP A 141 -3.80 -7.13 3.34
N VAL A 142 -4.13 -5.86 3.54
CA VAL A 142 -5.46 -5.29 3.20
C VAL A 142 -5.54 -4.67 1.80
N ALA A 143 -4.44 -4.15 1.27
CA ALA A 143 -4.40 -3.40 0.01
C ALA A 143 -3.46 -3.99 -1.05
N GLY A 144 -2.70 -5.05 -0.73
CA GLY A 144 -1.81 -5.73 -1.65
C GLY A 144 -2.50 -6.84 -2.44
N ASN A 145 -2.21 -6.88 -3.74
CA ASN A 145 -2.73 -7.86 -4.69
C ASN A 145 -1.57 -8.54 -5.43
N ILE A 146 -1.58 -9.87 -5.41
CA ILE A 146 -0.61 -10.73 -6.09
C ILE A 146 -1.33 -11.77 -6.94
N ARG A 147 -1.09 -11.74 -8.25
CA ARG A 147 -1.67 -12.65 -9.24
C ARG A 147 -0.78 -12.74 -10.47
N HIS A 148 -0.85 -13.86 -11.19
CA HIS A 148 -0.06 -14.06 -12.42
C HIS A 148 -0.28 -12.94 -13.45
N ALA A 149 -1.53 -12.45 -13.58
CA ALA A 149 -1.87 -11.34 -14.47
C ALA A 149 -1.19 -9.99 -14.13
N ASN A 150 -0.56 -9.86 -12.95
CA ASN A 150 0.20 -8.66 -12.58
C ASN A 150 1.60 -8.63 -13.20
N ARG A 151 2.02 -9.68 -13.91
CA ARG A 151 3.32 -9.78 -14.56
C ARG A 151 3.68 -8.53 -15.36
N TYR A 152 4.96 -8.20 -15.37
CA TYR A 152 5.50 -7.16 -16.22
C TYR A 152 5.68 -7.70 -17.65
N VAL A 153 5.97 -6.81 -18.60
CA VAL A 153 6.08 -7.17 -20.03
C VAL A 153 7.19 -8.19 -20.29
N ASP A 154 8.19 -8.24 -19.41
CA ASP A 154 9.29 -9.21 -19.46
C ASP A 154 8.99 -10.54 -18.73
N GLY A 155 7.75 -10.73 -18.26
CA GLY A 155 7.31 -11.96 -17.60
C GLY A 155 7.41 -11.96 -16.08
N ARG A 156 8.18 -11.04 -15.47
CA ARG A 156 8.38 -11.02 -14.01
C ARG A 156 7.12 -10.68 -13.23
N HIS A 157 6.91 -11.34 -12.10
CA HIS A 157 5.73 -11.14 -11.27
C HIS A 157 5.84 -9.89 -10.41
N ARG A 158 4.69 -9.26 -10.13
CA ARG A 158 4.60 -8.03 -9.33
C ARG A 158 3.50 -8.11 -8.28
N VAL A 159 3.83 -7.60 -7.11
CA VAL A 159 2.89 -7.20 -6.09
C VAL A 159 2.42 -5.78 -6.40
N ARG A 160 1.10 -5.58 -6.41
CA ARG A 160 0.48 -4.25 -6.53
C ARG A 160 -0.07 -3.84 -5.19
N LEU A 161 0.37 -2.70 -4.66
CA LEU A 161 -0.25 -2.07 -3.49
C LEU A 161 -1.25 -1.04 -3.98
N ASP A 162 -2.53 -1.28 -3.75
CA ASP A 162 -3.64 -0.52 -4.31
C ASP A 162 -4.13 0.57 -3.34
N VAL A 163 -3.87 1.84 -3.67
CA VAL A 163 -4.45 3.01 -3.00
C VAL A 163 -5.70 3.44 -3.77
N LEU A 164 -6.87 3.35 -3.13
CA LEU A 164 -8.12 3.76 -3.77
C LEU A 164 -8.08 5.26 -4.07
N ASN A 165 -8.61 5.64 -5.23
CA ASN A 165 -8.48 6.99 -5.75
C ASN A 165 -9.50 7.93 -5.09
N TYR A 166 -9.04 8.61 -4.05
CA TYR A 166 -9.76 9.68 -3.37
C TYR A 166 -8.94 10.95 -3.48
N ARG A 167 -9.61 12.10 -3.65
CA ARG A 167 -8.98 13.42 -3.70
C ARG A 167 -7.97 13.68 -2.57
N THR A 168 -8.17 13.07 -1.42
CA THR A 168 -7.45 13.32 -0.16
C THR A 168 -6.24 12.42 0.07
N ASN A 169 -6.03 11.35 -0.74
CA ASN A 169 -4.96 10.38 -0.52
C ASN A 169 -3.97 10.22 -1.69
N TRP A 170 -3.97 11.15 -2.66
CA TRP A 170 -3.03 11.11 -3.78
C TRP A 170 -1.57 11.11 -3.31
N GLU A 171 -1.25 11.66 -2.14
CA GLU A 171 0.10 11.67 -1.57
C GLU A 171 0.57 10.28 -1.08
N VAL A 172 -0.35 9.40 -0.69
CA VAL A 172 -0.03 8.11 -0.04
C VAL A 172 0.86 7.21 -0.90
N PRO A 173 0.65 7.06 -2.23
CA PRO A 173 1.58 6.32 -3.06
C PRO A 173 3.00 6.88 -3.09
N VAL A 174 3.20 8.20 -2.99
CA VAL A 174 4.55 8.78 -2.92
C VAL A 174 5.18 8.44 -1.57
N GLN A 175 4.42 8.59 -0.48
CA GLN A 175 4.86 8.26 0.88
C GLN A 175 5.26 6.78 1.03
N LEU A 176 4.44 5.86 0.53
CA LEU A 176 4.76 4.42 0.52
C LEU A 176 5.96 4.11 -0.37
N CYS A 177 6.08 4.78 -1.51
CA CYS A 177 7.24 4.65 -2.39
C CYS A 177 8.51 5.05 -1.63
N THR A 178 8.55 6.24 -1.02
CA THR A 178 9.68 6.70 -0.19
C THR A 178 9.99 5.71 0.93
N LEU A 179 9.00 5.23 1.68
CA LEU A 179 9.21 4.27 2.77
C LEU A 179 9.86 2.96 2.27
N LEU A 180 9.32 2.37 1.22
CA LEU A 180 9.86 1.15 0.60
C LEU A 180 11.29 1.37 0.09
N GLN A 181 11.49 2.48 -0.60
CA GLN A 181 12.68 2.73 -1.40
C GLN A 181 13.88 3.22 -0.59
N GLU A 182 13.64 4.14 0.34
CA GLU A 182 14.68 4.90 1.04
C GLU A 182 14.92 4.38 2.46
N HIS A 183 13.90 3.74 3.07
CA HIS A 183 14.00 3.23 4.44
C HIS A 183 13.98 1.71 4.54
N LEU A 184 13.59 0.98 3.50
CA LEU A 184 13.49 -0.50 3.52
C LEU A 184 14.33 -1.18 2.43
N ASP A 185 14.99 -0.41 1.56
CA ASP A 185 15.77 -0.92 0.43
C ASP A 185 14.96 -1.91 -0.45
N VAL A 186 13.70 -1.56 -0.71
CA VAL A 186 12.80 -2.29 -1.61
C VAL A 186 12.57 -1.44 -2.86
N PRO A 187 13.09 -1.84 -4.03
CA PRO A 187 12.91 -1.11 -5.28
C PRO A 187 11.45 -1.15 -5.73
N VAL A 188 10.82 0.02 -5.79
CA VAL A 188 9.52 0.21 -6.44
C VAL A 188 9.78 0.44 -7.92
N GLN A 189 9.17 -0.38 -8.78
CA GLN A 189 9.32 -0.26 -10.23
C GLN A 189 8.74 1.07 -10.72
N LEU A 190 7.46 1.32 -10.43
CA LEU A 190 6.74 2.55 -10.74
C LEU A 190 5.42 2.63 -9.98
N ILE A 191 4.89 3.85 -9.86
CA ILE A 191 3.53 4.11 -9.42
C ILE A 191 2.68 4.29 -10.69
N THR A 192 1.63 3.47 -10.83
CA THR A 192 0.62 3.75 -11.85
C THR A 192 -0.49 4.57 -11.24
N TRP A 193 -0.71 5.77 -11.75
CA TRP A 193 -1.73 6.67 -11.23
C TRP A 193 -3.07 6.47 -11.93
N GLY A 194 -4.16 6.58 -11.17
CA GLY A 194 -5.51 6.70 -11.67
C GLY A 194 -5.84 8.02 -12.39
N HIS A 195 -4.86 8.81 -12.80
CA HIS A 195 -5.11 10.09 -13.46
C HIS A 195 -5.71 9.86 -14.87
N PRO A 196 -6.70 10.67 -15.30
CA PRO A 196 -7.38 10.48 -16.59
C PRO A 196 -6.40 10.53 -17.78
N ASN A 197 -5.43 11.45 -17.78
CA ASN A 197 -4.41 11.55 -18.84
C ASN A 197 -3.48 10.33 -18.96
N LEU A 198 -3.47 9.43 -17.97
CA LEU A 198 -2.74 8.17 -18.06
C LEU A 198 -3.63 7.02 -18.58
N GLY A 199 -4.82 7.32 -19.11
CA GLY A 199 -5.74 6.34 -19.69
C GLY A 199 -6.37 5.41 -18.65
N ARG A 200 -6.36 5.80 -17.36
CA ARG A 200 -6.80 4.96 -16.24
C ARG A 200 -8.18 5.33 -15.69
N GLY A 201 -8.75 6.47 -16.08
CA GLY A 201 -10.14 6.85 -15.75
C GLY A 201 -10.50 6.77 -14.27
N PHE A 202 -9.70 7.39 -13.40
CA PHE A 202 -9.91 7.42 -11.93
C PHE A 202 -9.94 6.06 -11.22
N ARG A 203 -9.37 5.02 -11.81
CA ARG A 203 -9.06 3.75 -11.11
C ARG A 203 -8.10 3.97 -9.94
N GLU A 204 -7.92 2.93 -9.11
CA GLU A 204 -6.95 2.95 -8.01
C GLU A 204 -5.52 3.26 -8.48
N HIS A 205 -4.76 3.93 -7.61
CA HIS A 205 -3.32 4.09 -7.77
C HIS A 205 -2.63 2.78 -7.36
N GLN A 206 -1.62 2.37 -8.10
CA GLN A 206 -0.97 1.07 -7.91
C GLN A 206 0.53 1.27 -7.79
N LEU A 207 1.10 0.99 -6.62
CA LEU A 207 2.54 0.86 -6.47
C LEU A 207 2.95 -0.53 -6.93
N ASN A 208 3.86 -0.62 -7.88
CA ASN A 208 4.28 -1.89 -8.45
C ASN A 208 5.67 -2.24 -7.91
N VAL A 209 5.74 -3.36 -7.18
CA VAL A 209 6.99 -3.93 -6.67
C VAL A 209 7.12 -5.33 -7.24
N PHE A 210 8.31 -5.71 -7.70
CA PHE A 210 8.54 -7.08 -8.17
C PHE A 210 8.48 -8.08 -7.02
N ALA A 211 8.05 -9.31 -7.31
CA ALA A 211 7.85 -10.35 -6.30
C ALA A 211 9.13 -10.63 -5.49
N GLN A 212 10.26 -10.84 -6.16
CA GLN A 212 11.52 -11.17 -5.49
C GLN A 212 12.00 -10.08 -4.51
N PRO A 213 12.06 -8.78 -4.88
CA PRO A 213 12.34 -7.73 -3.90
C PRO A 213 11.29 -7.61 -2.77
N PHE A 214 10.02 -7.90 -3.06
CA PHE A 214 8.94 -7.80 -2.07
C PHE A 214 9.00 -8.89 -1.00
N LEU A 215 9.78 -9.97 -1.18
CA LEU A 215 10.08 -10.95 -0.12
C LEU A 215 10.69 -10.30 1.13
N LYS A 216 11.41 -9.18 0.97
CA LYS A 216 11.93 -8.40 2.12
C LYS A 216 10.82 -7.86 3.02
N ILE A 217 9.59 -7.74 2.52
CA ILE A 217 8.39 -7.32 3.28
C ILE A 217 7.55 -8.54 3.66
N GLY A 218 7.16 -9.33 2.65
CA GLY A 218 6.26 -10.47 2.80
C GLY A 218 4.81 -10.08 3.09
N PHE A 219 3.99 -11.09 3.38
CA PHE A 219 2.61 -10.99 3.84
C PHE A 219 2.45 -11.75 5.16
N SER A 220 1.55 -11.31 6.05
CA SER A 220 1.20 -12.12 7.24
C SER A 220 0.18 -13.21 6.87
N LEU A 221 -0.57 -13.00 5.79
CA LEU A 221 -1.53 -13.97 5.28
C LEU A 221 -0.79 -15.11 4.57
N GLU A 222 -0.75 -16.29 5.19
CA GLU A 222 0.05 -17.45 4.74
C GLU A 222 -0.13 -17.77 3.25
N TYR A 223 -1.37 -17.81 2.75
CA TYR A 223 -1.63 -18.12 1.35
C TYR A 223 -1.06 -17.07 0.37
N LYS A 224 -1.05 -15.78 0.76
CA LYS A 224 -0.40 -14.73 -0.05
C LYS A 224 1.12 -14.89 -0.03
N GLN A 225 1.66 -15.20 1.14
CA GLN A 225 3.09 -15.41 1.32
C GLN A 225 3.58 -16.58 0.46
N ARG A 226 2.86 -17.71 0.47
CA ARG A 226 3.19 -18.86 -0.39
C ARG A 226 3.14 -18.55 -1.89
N ILE A 227 2.20 -17.71 -2.33
CA ILE A 227 2.11 -17.28 -3.74
C ILE A 227 3.24 -16.30 -4.08
N LEU A 228 3.64 -15.45 -3.14
CA LEU A 228 4.79 -14.56 -3.30
C LEU A 228 6.07 -15.36 -3.48
N GLU A 229 6.29 -16.37 -2.65
CA GLU A 229 7.43 -17.28 -2.73
C GLU A 229 7.42 -18.06 -4.05
N GLU A 230 6.29 -18.63 -4.46
CA GLU A 230 6.15 -19.33 -5.74
C GLU A 230 6.53 -18.43 -6.93
N PHE A 231 6.03 -17.19 -6.95
CA PHE A 231 6.33 -16.24 -8.02
C PHE A 231 7.79 -15.76 -7.99
N ALA A 232 8.36 -15.54 -6.81
CA ALA A 232 9.77 -15.16 -6.69
C ALA A 232 10.71 -16.28 -7.14
N ASP A 233 10.40 -17.54 -6.78
CA ASP A 233 11.14 -18.72 -7.23
C ASP A 233 11.04 -18.92 -8.75
N TRP A 234 9.84 -18.70 -9.30
CA TRP A 234 9.64 -18.76 -10.75
C TRP A 234 10.43 -17.66 -11.47
N ASP A 235 10.38 -16.43 -10.97
CA ASP A 235 11.13 -15.29 -11.53
C ASP A 235 12.64 -15.55 -11.47
N ALA A 236 13.16 -16.09 -10.36
CA ALA A 236 14.58 -16.40 -10.21
C ALA A 236 15.06 -17.47 -11.23
N LYS A 237 14.21 -18.45 -11.55
CA LYS A 237 14.54 -19.52 -12.51
C LYS A 237 14.40 -19.08 -13.97
N ASN A 238 13.39 -18.27 -14.29
CA ASN A 238 13.03 -17.93 -15.67
C ASN A 238 13.52 -16.55 -16.10
N CYS A 239 13.93 -15.71 -15.16
CA CYS A 239 14.40 -14.34 -15.39
C CYS A 239 15.78 -14.11 -14.72
N ALA A 240 16.72 -15.04 -14.89
CA ALA A 240 18.00 -15.05 -14.17
C ALA A 240 18.87 -13.77 -14.33
N ASN A 241 18.70 -13.01 -15.42
CA ASN A 241 19.41 -11.74 -15.67
C ASN A 241 18.59 -10.50 -15.27
N ALA A 242 17.52 -10.67 -14.49
CA ALA A 242 16.63 -9.57 -14.13
C ALA A 242 17.30 -8.58 -13.18
N SER A 243 17.43 -7.32 -13.62
CA SER A 243 17.76 -6.21 -12.73
C SER A 243 16.49 -5.67 -12.06
N TYR A 244 16.53 -5.50 -10.74
CA TYR A 244 15.47 -4.88 -9.95
C TYR A 244 15.80 -3.43 -9.62
N SER A 245 16.05 -2.63 -10.66
CA SER A 245 16.33 -1.21 -10.48
C SER A 245 15.09 -0.46 -9.97
N PRO A 246 15.27 0.49 -9.05
CA PRO A 246 14.18 1.35 -8.60
C PRO A 246 13.71 2.28 -9.71
N CYS A 247 12.54 2.88 -9.51
CA CYS A 247 12.03 3.94 -10.38
C CYS A 247 13.09 5.05 -10.53
N PRO A 248 13.53 5.39 -11.75
CA PRO A 248 14.56 6.38 -11.99
C PRO A 248 14.05 7.82 -11.88
N GLY A 249 12.77 8.04 -11.52
CA GLY A 249 12.23 9.38 -11.34
C GLY A 249 11.91 10.10 -12.65
N GLU A 250 12.30 11.37 -12.76
CA GLU A 250 12.01 12.24 -13.91
C GLU A 250 12.62 11.69 -15.20
N ARG A 251 11.84 11.72 -16.28
CA ARG A 251 12.24 11.25 -17.61
C ARG A 251 11.75 12.21 -18.68
N ARG A 252 12.30 12.09 -19.89
CA ARG A 252 11.77 12.80 -21.05
C ARG A 252 10.28 12.47 -21.24
N VAL A 253 9.53 13.48 -21.62
CA VAL A 253 8.08 13.45 -21.73
C VAL A 253 7.72 13.37 -23.20
N GLY A 254 6.86 12.42 -23.56
CA GLY A 254 6.14 12.45 -24.84
C GLY A 254 4.86 13.27 -24.69
N GLN A 255 4.31 13.76 -25.79
CA GLN A 255 3.11 14.58 -25.75
C GLN A 255 1.85 13.70 -25.70
N LYS A 256 0.93 14.00 -24.79
CA LYS A 256 -0.39 13.36 -24.74
C LYS A 256 -1.51 14.32 -25.10
N SER A 257 -2.64 13.76 -25.53
CA SER A 257 -3.86 14.53 -25.74
C SER A 257 -4.44 14.98 -24.40
N PRO A 258 -4.93 16.23 -24.30
CA PRO A 258 -5.69 16.69 -23.14
C PRO A 258 -6.89 15.80 -22.85
N ASN A 259 -7.21 15.65 -21.57
CA ASN A 259 -8.41 14.96 -21.14
C ASN A 259 -9.40 15.96 -20.48
N PRO A 260 -10.71 15.92 -20.80
CA PRO A 260 -11.68 16.83 -20.19
C PRO A 260 -11.77 16.71 -18.66
N ASP A 261 -11.41 15.54 -18.11
CA ASP A 261 -11.46 15.29 -16.67
C ASP A 261 -10.26 15.88 -15.88
N GLU A 262 -9.35 16.62 -16.53
CA GLU A 262 -8.24 17.33 -15.87
C GLU A 262 -8.72 18.34 -14.80
N SER A 263 -9.96 18.84 -14.93
CA SER A 263 -10.58 19.79 -14.00
C SER A 263 -11.53 19.14 -12.98
N ASN A 264 -11.52 17.80 -12.85
CA ASN A 264 -12.43 17.09 -11.94
C ASN A 264 -12.03 17.26 -10.46
N ASP A 265 -12.59 18.28 -9.83
CA ASP A 265 -12.32 18.66 -8.44
C ASP A 265 -12.89 17.67 -7.39
N ALA A 266 -13.78 16.76 -7.79
CA ALA A 266 -14.31 15.72 -6.93
C ALA A 266 -13.33 14.55 -6.76
N LYS A 267 -12.41 14.37 -7.73
CA LYS A 267 -11.47 13.23 -7.77
C LYS A 267 -10.01 13.63 -7.61
N LEU A 268 -9.61 14.79 -8.12
CA LEU A 268 -8.20 15.21 -8.16
C LEU A 268 -7.78 15.97 -6.90
N ASP A 269 -6.59 15.66 -6.40
CA ASP A 269 -5.88 16.49 -5.42
C ASP A 269 -5.76 17.93 -5.93
N PRO A 270 -5.97 18.96 -5.08
CA PRO A 270 -5.85 20.36 -5.48
C PRO A 270 -4.56 20.72 -6.22
N ARG A 271 -3.44 20.03 -5.92
CA ARG A 271 -2.15 20.25 -6.59
C ARG A 271 -2.11 19.77 -8.04
N LEU A 272 -3.05 18.91 -8.44
CA LEU A 272 -3.14 18.32 -9.78
C LEU A 272 -4.30 18.91 -10.60
N LEU A 273 -5.19 19.67 -9.98
CA LEU A 273 -6.38 20.21 -10.63
C LEU A 273 -6.01 21.16 -11.78
N GLY A 274 -6.54 20.87 -12.97
CA GLY A 274 -6.30 21.64 -14.19
C GLY A 274 -4.89 21.49 -14.78
N LYS A 275 -4.07 20.58 -14.25
CA LYS A 275 -2.72 20.34 -14.76
C LYS A 275 -2.73 19.25 -15.82
N HIS A 276 -2.16 19.58 -16.98
CA HIS A 276 -1.91 18.57 -18.00
C HIS A 276 -0.75 17.66 -17.57
N ILE A 277 -1.04 16.36 -17.48
CA ILE A 277 -0.06 15.32 -17.12
C ILE A 277 0.21 14.43 -18.32
N ASP A 278 1.45 14.40 -18.77
CA ASP A 278 1.91 13.50 -19.82
C ASP A 278 2.50 12.19 -19.25
N SER A 279 3.13 12.25 -18.08
CA SER A 279 3.86 11.13 -17.49
C SER A 279 3.64 10.98 -15.98
N TYR A 280 3.77 9.75 -15.50
CA TYR A 280 3.52 9.39 -14.09
C TYR A 280 4.40 10.18 -13.11
N TRP A 281 5.63 10.52 -13.51
CA TRP A 281 6.59 11.18 -12.63
C TRP A 281 6.21 12.64 -12.36
N GLN A 282 5.48 13.31 -13.26
CA GLN A 282 5.02 14.68 -13.06
C GLN A 282 4.05 14.73 -11.86
N ILE A 283 3.15 13.75 -11.75
CA ILE A 283 2.29 13.59 -10.58
C ILE A 283 3.14 13.35 -9.33
N CYS A 284 4.13 12.45 -9.40
CA CYS A 284 5.01 12.20 -8.26
C CYS A 284 5.70 13.49 -7.78
N ARG A 285 6.16 14.34 -8.69
CA ARG A 285 6.83 15.62 -8.38
C ARG A 285 5.91 16.61 -7.70
N GLU A 286 4.70 16.80 -8.23
CA GLU A 286 3.69 17.66 -7.63
C GLU A 286 3.28 17.22 -6.22
N LEU A 287 3.37 15.91 -5.97
CA LEU A 287 3.03 15.30 -4.69
C LEU A 287 4.23 15.17 -3.73
N GLY A 288 5.41 15.69 -4.10
CA GLY A 288 6.57 15.81 -3.20
C GLY A 288 7.70 14.78 -3.39
N CYS A 289 7.67 13.95 -4.44
CA CYS A 289 8.76 13.02 -4.72
C CYS A 289 10.05 13.77 -5.05
N THR A 290 11.14 13.53 -4.33
CA THR A 290 12.42 14.24 -4.48
C THR A 290 13.36 13.61 -5.51
N ARG A 291 13.04 12.41 -6.01
CA ARG A 291 13.94 11.64 -6.88
C ARG A 291 14.23 12.29 -8.23
N ARG A 292 15.47 12.09 -8.67
CA ARG A 292 16.04 12.53 -9.95
C ARG A 292 16.63 11.33 -10.69
N PRO A 293 16.68 11.36 -12.03
CA PRO A 293 17.39 10.34 -12.79
C PRO A 293 18.86 10.29 -12.40
N GLN A 294 19.43 9.08 -12.39
CA GLN A 294 20.86 8.92 -12.18
C GLN A 294 21.64 9.61 -13.32
N PRO A 295 22.75 10.32 -13.02
CA PRO A 295 23.57 10.95 -14.05
C PRO A 295 23.99 9.92 -15.11
N GLY A 296 23.74 10.23 -16.39
CA GLY A 296 24.10 9.36 -17.52
C GLY A 296 23.03 8.34 -17.96
N VAL A 297 21.92 8.21 -17.23
CA VAL A 297 20.80 7.32 -17.60
C VAL A 297 19.62 8.16 -18.13
N GLN A 298 19.78 8.74 -19.32
CA GLN A 298 18.60 9.13 -20.11
C GLN A 298 18.16 7.92 -20.92
N LEU A 299 17.21 7.16 -20.38
CA LEU A 299 16.58 6.06 -21.13
C LEU A 299 15.81 6.66 -22.30
N GLU A 300 16.31 6.45 -23.51
CA GLU A 300 15.59 6.72 -24.76
C GLU A 300 14.25 5.99 -24.71
N LEU A 301 13.16 6.73 -24.97
CA LEU A 301 11.87 6.10 -25.20
C LEU A 301 11.96 5.45 -26.57
N GLY A 302 12.03 4.11 -26.60
CA GLY A 302 11.71 3.36 -27.80
C GLY A 302 10.30 3.73 -28.28
N PRO A 303 10.05 3.73 -29.61
CA PRO A 303 8.80 4.19 -30.17
C PRO A 303 7.61 3.44 -29.57
N ILE A 304 6.56 4.20 -29.29
CA ILE A 304 5.24 3.69 -28.93
C ILE A 304 4.55 3.40 -30.26
N ASP A 305 4.48 2.13 -30.65
CA ASP A 305 3.53 1.63 -31.65
C ASP A 305 2.20 1.25 -30.96
#